data_AF-A0A2M7X7X3-F1
#
_entry.id   AF-A0A2M7X7X3-F1
#
_cell.length_a   1.000
_cell.length_b   1.000
_cell.length_c   1.000
_cell.angle_alpha   90.00
_cell.angle_beta   90.00
_cell.angle_gamma   90.00
#
_symmetry.space_group_name_H-M   'P 1'
#
loop_
_entity.id
_entity.type
_entity.pdbx_description
1 polymer ?
#
loop_
_entity_poly.entity_id
_entity_poly.type
_entity_poly.pdbx_seq_one_letter_code
_entity_poly.pdbx_strand_id
1 'polypeptide(L)'
;EYVGEVRQVRLAASNTANVITYPVVVDVANADGSLLPGMTANAEVLVANRKDVLRLANAALRYRPSNAPTAGGAGQNGNAAPGQGGGRPAGNPMAQWDELAERLHLSETQREQLRSALMASFQARRGQSGGAAVSEEQRRRRMAEAIATALQPLRAQLAAEQQQMLDAELVLQANARRATVYVLRGGKPEPMALRVGLSDTSFTEVLAGLKQGDAVIIGEQQPTP
;
A
#
# COMPACT_ATOMS: atom_id res chain seq x y z
N GLU A 1 -31.62 -2.67 -8.00
CA GLU A 1 -30.34 -2.85 -7.30
C GLU A 1 -30.66 -3.20 -5.86
N TYR A 2 -29.94 -4.14 -5.25
CA TYR A 2 -30.17 -4.55 -3.86
C TYR A 2 -28.90 -4.31 -3.06
N VAL A 3 -29.08 -3.89 -1.82
CA VAL A 3 -27.98 -3.75 -0.86
C VAL A 3 -28.11 -4.86 0.16
N GLY A 4 -26.98 -5.46 0.52
CA GLY A 4 -26.92 -6.53 1.50
C GLY A 4 -25.64 -6.50 2.32
N GLU A 5 -25.65 -7.22 3.42
CA GLU A 5 -24.51 -7.36 4.32
C GLU A 5 -23.92 -8.78 4.23
N VAL A 6 -22.59 -8.87 4.21
CA VAL A 6 -21.90 -10.16 4.20
C VAL A 6 -22.03 -10.79 5.59
N ARG A 7 -22.88 -11.81 5.71
CA ARG A 7 -23.06 -12.56 6.96
C ARG A 7 -21.89 -13.49 7.23
N GLN A 8 -21.39 -14.16 6.19
CA GLN A 8 -20.39 -15.22 6.36
C GLN A 8 -19.53 -15.43 5.11
N VAL A 9 -18.23 -15.63 5.32
CA VAL A 9 -17.31 -16.20 4.32
C VAL A 9 -16.96 -17.62 4.75
N ARG A 10 -17.28 -18.61 3.92
CA ARG A 10 -16.96 -20.01 4.20
C ARG A 10 -15.55 -20.31 3.75
N LEU A 11 -14.68 -20.72 4.68
CA LEU A 11 -13.28 -21.05 4.39
C LEU A 11 -13.08 -22.42 3.71
N ALA A 12 -14.13 -23.25 3.66
CA ALA A 12 -14.14 -24.51 2.91
C ALA A 12 -14.24 -24.23 1.41
N ALA A 13 -13.10 -23.96 0.78
CA ALA A 13 -13.04 -23.65 -0.65
C ALA A 13 -13.28 -24.88 -1.53
N SER A 14 -13.87 -24.66 -2.70
CA SER A 14 -13.90 -25.65 -3.78
C SER A 14 -12.82 -25.32 -4.82
N ASN A 15 -12.16 -26.35 -5.35
CA ASN A 15 -11.24 -26.23 -6.48
C ASN A 15 -11.90 -26.84 -7.72
N THR A 16 -12.09 -26.05 -8.77
CA THR A 16 -12.56 -26.54 -10.07
C THR A 16 -11.74 -25.87 -11.15
N ALA A 17 -11.13 -26.66 -12.05
CA ALA A 17 -10.26 -26.16 -13.11
C ALA A 17 -9.15 -25.21 -12.59
N ASN A 18 -8.53 -25.54 -11.45
CA ASN A 18 -7.51 -24.73 -10.77
C ASN A 18 -7.99 -23.35 -10.29
N VAL A 19 -9.31 -23.11 -10.23
CA VAL A 19 -9.90 -21.91 -9.64
C VAL A 19 -10.36 -22.24 -8.22
N ILE A 20 -9.77 -21.57 -7.22
CA ILE A 20 -10.17 -21.67 -5.80
C ILE A 20 -11.31 -20.70 -5.54
N THR A 21 -12.47 -21.23 -5.14
CA THR A 21 -13.68 -20.43 -4.88
C THR A 21 -14.10 -20.55 -3.42
N TYR A 22 -14.31 -19.42 -2.77
CA TYR A 22 -14.83 -19.34 -1.40
C TYR A 22 -16.30 -18.93 -1.43
N PRO A 23 -17.22 -19.76 -0.90
CA PRO A 23 -18.63 -19.38 -0.84
C PRO A 23 -18.84 -18.24 0.16
N VAL A 24 -19.57 -17.21 -0.25
CA VAL A 24 -19.97 -16.09 0.59
C VAL A 24 -21.50 -16.10 0.75
N VAL A 25 -21.97 -15.96 1.99
CA VAL A 25 -23.40 -15.83 2.31
C VAL A 25 -23.68 -14.36 2.61
N VAL A 26 -24.62 -13.78 1.88
CA VAL A 26 -25.02 -12.37 1.96
C VAL A 26 -26.49 -12.29 2.35
N ASP A 27 -26.80 -11.40 3.29
CA ASP A 27 -28.17 -11.07 3.67
C ASP A 27 -28.66 -9.89 2.85
N VAL A 28 -29.81 -10.05 2.21
CA VAL A 28 -30.44 -9.02 1.40
C VAL A 28 -31.91 -8.91 1.81
N ALA A 29 -32.37 -7.69 2.02
CA ALA A 29 -33.80 -7.43 2.25
C ALA A 29 -34.59 -7.71 0.96
N ASN A 30 -35.57 -8.59 1.03
CA ASN A 30 -36.44 -8.99 -0.09
C ASN A 30 -37.91 -8.89 0.32
N ALA A 31 -38.32 -7.71 0.80
CA ALA A 31 -39.66 -7.49 1.34
C ALA A 31 -40.76 -7.64 0.27
N ASP A 32 -40.42 -7.32 -0.97
CA ASP A 32 -41.27 -7.40 -2.15
C ASP A 32 -41.27 -8.77 -2.84
N GLY A 33 -40.42 -9.72 -2.40
CA GLY A 33 -40.41 -11.10 -2.88
C GLY A 33 -39.91 -11.27 -4.33
N SER A 34 -39.29 -10.25 -4.90
CA SER A 34 -38.79 -10.25 -6.28
C SER A 34 -37.58 -11.16 -6.50
N LEU A 35 -36.78 -11.41 -5.46
CA LEU A 35 -35.64 -12.34 -5.54
C LEU A 35 -36.12 -13.77 -5.28
N LEU A 36 -36.02 -14.62 -6.30
CA LEU A 36 -36.36 -16.04 -6.23
C LEU A 36 -35.11 -16.93 -6.12
N PRO A 37 -35.22 -18.12 -5.49
CA PRO A 37 -34.13 -19.09 -5.45
C PRO A 37 -33.67 -19.51 -6.85
N GLY A 38 -32.35 -19.66 -7.03
CA GLY A 38 -31.76 -20.08 -8.31
C GLY A 38 -31.49 -18.94 -9.30
N MET A 39 -31.86 -17.69 -8.97
CA MET A 39 -31.47 -16.53 -9.77
C MET A 39 -29.95 -16.31 -9.74
N THR A 40 -29.39 -15.91 -10.89
CA THR A 40 -27.99 -15.48 -10.99
C THR A 40 -27.93 -13.98 -10.74
N ALA A 41 -27.03 -13.55 -9.86
CA ALA A 41 -26.79 -12.14 -9.58
C ALA A 41 -25.32 -11.80 -9.84
N ASN A 42 -25.07 -10.60 -10.35
CA ASN A 42 -23.76 -9.97 -10.25
C ASN A 42 -23.75 -9.17 -8.95
N ALA A 43 -22.69 -9.31 -8.17
CA ALA A 43 -22.55 -8.59 -6.91
C ALA A 43 -21.25 -7.77 -6.95
N GLU A 44 -21.33 -6.53 -6.50
CA GLU A 44 -20.16 -5.71 -6.19
C GLU A 44 -19.94 -5.73 -4.68
N VAL A 45 -18.77 -6.17 -4.25
CA VAL A 45 -18.44 -6.30 -2.84
C VAL A 45 -17.51 -5.16 -2.44
N LEU A 46 -17.99 -4.28 -1.57
CA LEU A 46 -17.19 -3.20 -1.02
C LEU A 46 -16.23 -3.75 0.06
N VAL A 47 -14.93 -3.84 -0.26
CA VAL A 47 -13.91 -4.37 0.66
C VAL A 47 -13.36 -3.29 1.58
N ALA A 48 -13.20 -2.07 1.07
CA ALA A 48 -12.72 -0.91 1.81
C ALA A 48 -13.23 0.39 1.17
N ASN A 49 -13.41 1.44 1.96
CA ASN A 49 -13.77 2.76 1.47
C ASN A 49 -12.94 3.83 2.18
N ARG A 50 -12.47 4.83 1.43
CA ARG A 50 -11.78 6.01 1.94
C ARG A 50 -12.39 7.25 1.29
N LYS A 51 -12.70 8.26 2.10
CA LYS A 51 -13.16 9.57 1.65
C LYS A 51 -11.99 10.55 1.62
N ASP A 52 -12.09 11.56 0.77
CA ASP A 52 -11.16 12.68 0.71
C ASP A 52 -9.69 12.28 0.45
N VAL A 53 -9.47 11.40 -0.54
CA VAL A 53 -8.14 10.91 -0.92
C VAL A 53 -7.67 11.45 -2.26
N LEU A 54 -6.35 11.64 -2.41
CA LEU A 54 -5.73 11.93 -3.69
C LEU A 54 -5.75 10.66 -4.56
N ARG A 55 -6.41 10.72 -5.72
CA ARG A 55 -6.55 9.58 -6.64
C ARG A 55 -5.62 9.75 -7.83
N LEU A 56 -4.95 8.66 -8.19
CA LEU A 56 -4.12 8.56 -9.37
C LEU A 56 -4.71 7.52 -10.32
N ALA A 57 -4.78 7.84 -11.61
CA ALA A 57 -5.23 6.89 -12.62
C ALA A 57 -4.25 5.71 -12.75
N ASN A 58 -4.78 4.48 -12.79
CA ASN A 58 -3.95 3.27 -12.86
C ASN A 58 -3.03 3.23 -14.10
N ALA A 59 -3.42 3.92 -15.19
CA ALA A 59 -2.61 4.07 -16.39
C ALA A 59 -1.24 4.74 -16.12
N ALA A 60 -1.18 5.72 -15.21
CA ALA A 60 0.07 6.41 -14.86
C ALA A 60 1.11 5.48 -14.22
N LEU A 61 0.67 4.52 -13.40
CA LEU A 61 1.55 3.55 -12.75
C LEU A 61 2.21 2.60 -13.77
N ARG A 62 1.52 2.37 -14.89
CA ARG A 62 1.94 1.47 -15.98
C ARG A 62 2.76 2.19 -17.04
N TYR A 63 2.62 3.50 -17.16
CA TYR A 63 3.32 4.30 -18.16
C TYR A 63 4.84 4.18 -18.02
N ARG A 64 5.53 3.99 -19.15
CA ARG A 64 6.98 3.98 -19.28
C ARG A 64 7.35 4.84 -20.48
N PRO A 65 8.20 5.87 -20.34
CA PRO A 65 8.59 6.71 -21.46
C PRO A 65 9.37 5.88 -22.48
N SER A 66 9.07 6.09 -23.75
CA SER A 66 9.73 5.42 -24.88
C SER A 66 11.24 5.70 -24.94
N ASN A 67 11.70 6.85 -24.41
CA ASN A 67 13.11 7.26 -24.35
C ASN A 67 13.75 7.13 -22.96
N ALA A 68 13.14 6.44 -22.01
CA ALA A 68 13.71 6.30 -20.67
C ALA A 68 14.90 5.31 -20.68
N PRO A 69 16.10 5.70 -20.18
CA PRO A 69 17.12 4.71 -19.86
C PRO A 69 16.52 3.75 -18.83
N THR A 70 16.64 2.45 -19.08
CA THR A 70 16.03 1.36 -18.32
C THR A 70 16.38 1.46 -16.83
N ALA A 71 15.58 2.21 -16.07
CA ALA A 71 15.61 2.16 -14.61
C ALA A 71 14.88 0.89 -14.20
N GLY A 72 15.66 -0.20 -14.06
CA GLY A 72 15.34 -1.48 -13.41
C GLY A 72 13.86 -1.81 -13.26
N GLY A 73 13.36 -2.69 -14.13
CA GLY A 73 11.98 -3.17 -14.13
C GLY A 73 11.53 -3.71 -12.77
N ALA A 74 10.54 -3.06 -12.18
CA ALA A 74 9.61 -3.69 -11.26
C ALA A 74 8.36 -4.06 -12.07
N GLY A 75 8.49 -5.15 -12.81
CA GLY A 75 7.40 -5.87 -13.46
C GLY A 75 6.75 -6.84 -12.48
N GLN A 76 5.46 -7.06 -12.71
CA GLN A 76 4.57 -7.94 -11.95
C GLN A 76 5.03 -9.41 -11.95
N ASN A 77 4.93 -10.03 -10.78
CA ASN A 77 4.63 -11.43 -10.46
C ASN A 77 5.16 -12.55 -11.40
N GLY A 78 6.13 -13.30 -10.88
CA GLY A 78 6.45 -14.66 -11.33
C GLY A 78 7.62 -15.22 -10.52
N ASN A 79 7.44 -16.39 -9.91
CA ASN A 79 8.43 -17.13 -9.12
C ASN A 79 9.87 -17.00 -9.67
N ALA A 80 10.78 -16.43 -8.88
CA ALA A 80 12.21 -16.59 -9.08
C ALA A 80 12.89 -16.86 -7.73
N ALA A 81 13.63 -17.97 -7.68
CA ALA A 81 14.46 -18.39 -6.57
C ALA A 81 15.46 -17.29 -6.15
N PRO A 82 15.96 -17.29 -4.90
CA PRO A 82 16.85 -16.25 -4.40
C PRO A 82 18.26 -16.40 -5.02
N GLY A 83 18.44 -15.77 -6.19
CA GLY A 83 19.72 -15.56 -6.85
C GLY A 83 20.29 -14.18 -6.50
N GLN A 84 21.41 -14.21 -5.78
CA GLN A 84 22.27 -13.10 -5.38
C GLN A 84 22.61 -12.17 -6.56
N GLY A 85 22.17 -10.92 -6.52
CA GLY A 85 22.43 -9.95 -7.60
C GLY A 85 22.03 -8.50 -7.27
N GLY A 86 22.95 -7.77 -6.64
CA GLY A 86 23.13 -6.30 -6.72
C GLY A 86 21.93 -5.39 -6.97
N GLY A 87 20.99 -5.32 -6.02
CA GLY A 87 20.04 -4.21 -5.95
C GLY A 87 20.67 -3.00 -5.26
N ARG A 88 20.58 -1.82 -5.88
CA ARG A 88 20.79 -0.51 -5.24
C ARG A 88 20.28 -0.56 -3.80
N PRO A 89 21.05 -0.06 -2.81
CA PRO A 89 20.74 -0.31 -1.40
C PRO A 89 19.29 0.11 -1.15
N ALA A 90 18.53 -0.76 -0.48
CA ALA A 90 17.41 -0.28 0.31
C ALA A 90 17.97 0.91 1.09
N GLY A 91 17.57 2.14 0.70
CA GLY A 91 18.06 3.35 1.34
C GLY A 91 17.98 3.15 2.85
N ASN A 92 19.00 3.60 3.58
CA ASN A 92 19.16 3.32 5.01
C ASN A 92 17.78 3.40 5.67
N PRO A 93 17.20 2.30 6.19
CA PRO A 93 15.82 2.29 6.67
C PRO A 93 15.60 3.29 7.80
N MET A 94 16.69 3.83 8.34
CA MET A 94 16.76 4.90 9.32
C MET A 94 16.53 6.30 8.73
N ALA A 95 16.96 6.57 7.49
CA ALA A 95 16.87 7.90 6.87
C ALA A 95 15.41 8.38 6.72
N GLN A 96 14.49 7.47 6.42
CA GLN A 96 13.05 7.79 6.38
C GLN A 96 12.48 8.20 7.74
N TRP A 97 13.05 7.70 8.84
CA TRP A 97 12.61 8.05 10.20
C TRP A 97 13.25 9.34 10.68
N ASP A 98 14.50 9.62 10.28
CA ASP A 98 15.14 10.91 10.51
C ASP A 98 14.41 12.05 9.79
N GLU A 99 14.02 11.85 8.52
CA GLU A 99 13.25 12.83 7.76
C GLU A 99 11.87 13.07 8.38
N LEU A 100 11.20 12.02 8.88
CA LEU A 100 9.98 12.15 9.67
C LEU A 100 10.25 12.98 10.94
N ALA A 101 11.38 12.73 11.59
CA ALA A 101 11.72 13.40 12.84
C ALA A 101 11.91 14.90 12.67
N GLU A 102 12.52 15.30 11.55
CA GLU A 102 12.64 16.71 11.18
C GLU A 102 11.30 17.33 10.83
N ARG A 103 10.47 16.63 10.05
CA ARG A 103 9.14 17.11 9.64
C ARG A 103 8.20 17.33 10.83
N LEU A 104 8.33 16.52 11.88
CA LEU A 104 7.57 16.61 13.12
C LEU A 104 8.17 17.62 14.11
N HIS A 105 9.32 18.22 13.78
CA HIS A 105 10.09 19.10 14.65
C HIS A 105 10.33 18.49 16.05
N LEU A 106 10.68 17.19 16.11
CA LEU A 106 10.93 16.52 17.38
C LEU A 106 12.14 17.10 18.10
N SER A 107 12.04 17.21 19.42
CA SER A 107 13.18 17.56 20.27
C SER A 107 14.25 16.46 20.25
N GLU A 108 15.46 16.80 20.67
CA GLU A 108 16.60 15.87 20.66
C GLU A 108 16.33 14.61 21.52
N THR A 109 15.67 14.78 22.66
CA THR A 109 15.24 13.67 23.52
C THR A 109 14.21 12.77 22.83
N GLN A 110 13.28 13.36 22.08
CA GLN A 110 12.29 12.61 21.33
C GLN A 110 12.88 11.89 20.10
N ARG A 111 13.89 12.47 19.44
CA ARG A 111 14.65 11.82 18.35
C ARG A 111 15.41 10.59 18.88
N GLU A 112 15.98 10.67 20.07
CA GLU A 112 16.63 9.53 20.73
C GLU A 112 15.62 8.44 21.12
N GLN A 113 14.43 8.83 21.58
CA GLN A 113 13.32 7.90 21.84
C GLN A 113 12.85 7.20 20.56
N LEU A 114 12.68 7.94 19.45
CA LEU A 114 12.34 7.40 18.14
C LEU A 114 13.38 6.37 17.67
N ARG A 115 14.67 6.72 17.78
CA ARG A 115 15.80 5.85 17.40
C ARG A 115 15.85 4.57 18.24
N SER A 116 15.72 4.69 19.55
CA SER A 116 15.76 3.53 20.46
C SER A 116 14.55 2.62 20.28
N ALA A 117 13.35 3.17 20.08
CA ALA A 117 12.15 2.43 19.72
C ALA A 117 12.33 1.61 18.42
N LEU A 118 12.88 2.24 17.39
CA LEU A 118 13.15 1.56 16.12
C LEU A 118 14.18 0.44 16.31
N MET A 119 15.28 0.68 17.03
CA MET A 119 16.25 -0.38 17.32
C MET A 119 15.62 -1.55 18.07
N ALA A 120 14.76 -1.30 19.05
CA ALA A 120 14.03 -2.35 19.77
C ALA A 120 13.16 -3.19 18.81
N SER A 121 12.47 -2.55 17.85
CA SER A 121 11.68 -3.26 16.82
C SER A 121 12.53 -4.14 15.89
N PHE A 122 13.76 -3.71 15.56
CA PHE A 122 14.71 -4.51 14.79
C PHE A 122 15.34 -5.63 15.62
N GLN A 123 15.57 -5.41 16.92
CA GLN A 123 16.13 -6.42 17.81
C GLN A 123 15.12 -7.54 18.09
N ALA A 124 13.83 -7.21 18.21
CA ALA A 124 12.74 -8.16 18.30
C ALA A 124 12.67 -9.11 17.08
N ARG A 125 13.14 -8.67 15.91
CA ARG A 125 13.26 -9.48 14.70
C ARG A 125 14.43 -10.47 14.73
N ARG A 126 15.57 -10.09 15.34
CA ARG A 126 16.81 -10.89 15.26
C ARG A 126 16.66 -12.28 15.90
N GLY A 127 15.78 -12.40 16.90
CA GLY A 127 15.46 -13.68 17.55
C GLY A 127 14.53 -14.61 16.77
N GLN A 128 13.95 -14.17 15.65
CA GLN A 128 12.89 -14.91 14.93
C GLN A 128 13.15 -15.03 13.42
N SER A 129 14.42 -14.95 13.01
CA SER A 129 14.88 -15.23 11.63
C SER A 129 15.00 -16.73 11.32
N GLY A 130 14.55 -17.60 12.24
CA GLY A 130 14.58 -19.06 12.07
C GLY A 130 13.20 -19.60 11.70
N GLY A 131 13.00 -19.95 10.43
CA GLY A 131 12.00 -20.93 10.01
C GLY A 131 10.77 -20.40 9.24
N ALA A 132 10.62 -20.93 8.03
CA ALA A 132 9.42 -20.99 7.18
C ALA A 132 8.89 -19.71 6.48
N ALA A 133 8.24 -19.96 5.34
CA ALA A 133 7.79 -19.02 4.31
C ALA A 133 6.72 -18.02 4.80
N VAL A 134 7.10 -17.04 5.61
CA VAL A 134 6.25 -15.87 5.91
C VAL A 134 6.21 -14.96 4.68
N SER A 135 5.00 -14.75 4.14
CA SER A 135 4.77 -13.86 3.00
C SER A 135 5.31 -12.45 3.27
N GLU A 136 5.80 -11.76 2.23
CA GLU A 136 6.33 -10.40 2.39
C GLU A 136 5.30 -9.41 2.95
N GLU A 137 4.01 -9.65 2.70
CA GLU A 137 2.93 -8.82 3.22
C GLU A 137 2.72 -9.04 4.72
N GLN A 138 2.70 -10.31 5.18
CA GLN A 138 2.66 -10.61 6.62
C GLN A 138 3.90 -10.09 7.34
N ARG A 139 5.08 -10.17 6.72
CA ARG A 139 6.34 -9.67 7.27
C ARG A 139 6.33 -8.15 7.44
N ARG A 140 5.75 -7.43 6.46
CA ARG A 140 5.54 -5.97 6.52
C ARG A 140 4.54 -5.57 7.60
N ARG A 141 3.38 -6.24 7.67
CA ARG A 141 2.37 -5.98 8.71
C ARG A 141 2.93 -6.18 10.13
N ARG A 142 3.64 -7.28 10.39
CA ARG A 142 4.29 -7.53 11.68
C ARG A 142 5.35 -6.48 12.01
N MET A 143 6.15 -6.06 11.02
CA MET A 143 7.13 -5.00 11.21
C MET A 143 6.46 -3.70 11.58
N ALA A 144 5.39 -3.32 10.88
CA ALA A 144 4.67 -2.10 11.16
C ALA A 144 4.02 -2.13 12.56
N GLU A 145 3.48 -3.27 12.99
CA GLU A 145 2.93 -3.45 14.34
C GLU A 145 4.00 -3.37 15.44
N ALA A 146 5.17 -3.97 15.22
CA ALA A 146 6.29 -3.89 16.16
C ALA A 146 6.80 -2.45 16.29
N ILE A 147 6.90 -1.71 15.18
CA ILE A 147 7.28 -0.30 15.16
C ILE A 147 6.20 0.54 15.86
N ALA A 148 4.92 0.30 15.57
CA ALA A 148 3.82 1.01 16.21
C ALA A 148 3.82 0.85 17.73
N THR A 149 4.03 -0.38 18.22
CA THR A 149 4.16 -0.68 19.64
C THR A 149 5.36 0.02 20.26
N ALA A 150 6.52 -0.02 19.58
CA ALA A 150 7.75 0.60 20.10
C ALA A 150 7.65 2.13 20.20
N LEU A 151 6.85 2.77 19.34
CA LEU A 151 6.67 4.22 19.31
C LEU A 151 5.57 4.74 20.24
N GLN A 152 4.85 3.85 20.92
CA GLN A 152 3.81 4.20 21.88
C GLN A 152 4.25 5.18 22.99
N PRO A 153 5.43 5.06 23.64
CA PRO A 153 5.89 6.03 24.63
C PRO A 153 6.23 7.41 24.04
N LEU A 154 6.74 7.44 22.80
CA LEU A 154 6.99 8.70 22.08
C LEU A 154 5.66 9.36 21.72
N ARG A 155 4.71 8.59 21.19
CA ARG A 155 3.37 9.05 20.84
C ARG A 155 2.69 9.74 22.02
N ALA A 156 2.80 9.19 23.24
CA ALA A 156 2.21 9.78 24.44
C ALA A 156 2.78 11.18 24.81
N GLN A 157 3.98 11.52 24.33
CA GLN A 157 4.66 12.79 24.62
C GLN A 157 4.47 13.83 23.49
N LEU A 158 3.87 13.46 22.37
CA LEU A 158 3.66 14.33 21.21
C LEU A 158 2.36 15.13 21.33
N ALA A 159 2.35 16.35 20.77
CA ALA A 159 1.13 17.13 20.61
C ALA A 159 0.16 16.44 19.63
N ALA A 160 -1.14 16.79 19.67
CA ALA A 160 -2.16 16.12 18.86
C ALA A 160 -1.85 16.15 17.34
N GLU A 161 -1.36 17.27 16.81
CA GLU A 161 -0.95 17.38 15.40
C GLU A 161 0.23 16.45 15.07
N GLN A 162 1.24 16.41 15.95
CA GLN A 162 2.41 15.54 15.78
C GLN A 162 2.03 14.05 15.88
N GLN A 163 1.10 13.70 16.78
CA GLN A 163 0.55 12.35 16.88
C GLN A 163 -0.15 11.94 15.59
N GLN A 164 -1.00 12.81 15.04
CA GLN A 164 -1.71 12.53 13.78
C GLN A 164 -0.75 12.29 12.62
N MET A 165 0.30 13.11 12.51
CA MET A 165 1.32 12.96 11.48
C MET A 165 2.14 11.67 11.66
N LEU A 166 2.48 11.30 12.91
CA LEU A 166 3.14 10.03 13.22
C LEU A 166 2.24 8.82 12.86
N ASP A 167 0.98 8.83 13.28
CA ASP A 167 0.00 7.79 12.94
C ASP A 167 -0.16 7.63 11.43
N ALA A 168 -0.26 8.75 10.69
CA ALA A 168 -0.35 8.74 9.24
C ALA A 168 0.87 8.07 8.60
N GLU A 169 2.08 8.35 9.09
CA GLU A 169 3.31 7.71 8.62
C GLU A 169 3.35 6.21 8.97
N LEU A 170 2.89 5.80 10.15
CA LEU A 170 2.82 4.39 10.53
C LEU A 170 1.83 3.61 9.63
N VAL A 171 0.67 4.20 9.34
CA VAL A 171 -0.31 3.64 8.41
C VAL A 171 0.26 3.53 6.99
N LEU A 172 0.99 4.55 6.55
CA LEU A 172 1.70 4.57 5.28
C LEU A 172 2.75 3.46 5.19
N GLN A 173 3.55 3.26 6.24
CA GLN A 173 4.56 2.18 6.28
C GLN A 173 3.92 0.79 6.30
N ALA A 174 2.80 0.64 7.00
CA ALA A 174 2.10 -0.63 7.13
C ALA A 174 1.42 -1.06 5.82
N ASN A 175 0.82 -0.11 5.11
CA ASN A 175 -0.12 -0.41 4.02
C ASN A 175 0.36 0.05 2.64
N ALA A 176 1.29 1.00 2.55
CA ALA A 176 1.64 1.59 1.27
C ALA A 176 2.59 0.71 0.47
N ARG A 177 2.30 0.61 -0.82
CA ARG A 177 3.18 0.03 -1.84
C ARG A 177 4.01 1.16 -2.45
N ARG A 178 5.29 0.88 -2.71
CA ARG A 178 6.15 1.82 -3.44
C ARG A 178 5.82 1.71 -4.93
N ALA A 179 5.64 2.84 -5.59
CA ALA A 179 5.44 2.90 -7.03
C ALA A 179 6.24 4.06 -7.62
N THR A 180 6.41 4.06 -8.94
CA THR A 180 7.03 5.17 -9.66
C THR A 180 6.08 5.59 -10.78
N VAL A 181 5.85 6.90 -10.88
CA VAL A 181 5.16 7.53 -12.01
C VAL A 181 6.07 8.55 -12.68
N TYR A 182 5.63 9.07 -13.81
CA TYR A 182 6.32 10.15 -14.49
C TYR A 182 5.46 11.40 -14.42
N VAL A 183 6.02 12.47 -13.83
CA VAL A 183 5.41 13.79 -13.83
C VAL A 183 5.94 14.60 -15.00
N LEU A 184 5.09 15.46 -15.58
CA LEU A 184 5.49 16.33 -16.67
C LEU A 184 5.99 17.66 -16.09
N ARG A 185 7.31 17.89 -16.12
CA ARG A 185 7.92 19.17 -15.73
C ARG A 185 8.72 19.74 -16.89
N GLY A 186 8.40 20.98 -17.30
CA GLY A 186 9.06 21.62 -18.45
C GLY A 186 8.94 20.83 -19.76
N GLY A 187 7.82 20.12 -19.95
CA GLY A 187 7.57 19.28 -21.13
C GLY A 187 8.36 17.95 -21.15
N LYS A 188 9.07 17.60 -20.07
CA LYS A 188 9.84 16.35 -19.98
C LYS A 188 9.27 15.43 -18.90
N PRO A 189 9.24 14.11 -19.14
CA PRO A 189 8.87 13.12 -18.12
C PRO A 189 9.98 13.02 -17.06
N GLU A 190 9.66 13.36 -15.82
CA GLU A 190 10.55 13.18 -14.66
C GLU A 190 10.03 12.03 -13.79
N PRO A 191 10.85 11.01 -13.46
CA PRO A 191 10.42 9.91 -12.60
C PRO A 191 10.22 10.41 -11.17
N MET A 192 9.08 10.08 -10.57
CA MET A 192 8.76 10.41 -9.19
C MET A 192 8.33 9.17 -8.42
N ALA A 193 8.99 8.93 -7.29
CA ALA A 193 8.66 7.86 -6.37
C ALA A 193 7.41 8.23 -5.56
N LEU A 194 6.53 7.25 -5.41
CA LEU A 194 5.24 7.37 -4.76
C LEU A 194 5.08 6.30 -3.69
N ARG A 195 4.21 6.60 -2.74
CA ARG A 195 3.59 5.59 -1.90
C ARG A 195 2.09 5.56 -2.17
N VAL A 196 1.60 4.37 -2.51
CA VAL A 196 0.22 4.17 -2.93
C VAL A 196 -0.51 3.18 -2.03
N GLY A 197 -1.79 3.41 -1.84
CA GLY A 197 -2.66 2.67 -0.94
C GLY A 197 -3.65 1.77 -1.68
N LEU A 198 -4.92 1.87 -1.27
CA LEU A 198 -6.01 1.12 -1.88
C LEU A 198 -6.10 1.39 -3.38
N SER A 199 -6.49 0.37 -4.13
CA SER A 199 -6.62 0.47 -5.58
C SER A 199 -7.87 -0.26 -6.03
N ASP A 200 -8.64 0.40 -6.87
CA ASP A 200 -9.78 -0.17 -7.57
C ASP A 200 -9.40 -0.45 -9.03
N THR A 201 -10.37 -0.78 -9.87
CA THR A 201 -10.18 -1.05 -11.30
C THR A 201 -9.56 0.13 -12.05
N SER A 202 -9.93 1.36 -11.70
CA SER A 202 -9.56 2.57 -12.45
C SER A 202 -8.52 3.45 -11.76
N PHE A 203 -8.51 3.46 -10.43
CA PHE A 203 -7.72 4.42 -9.64
C PHE A 203 -7.00 3.75 -8.47
N THR A 204 -5.90 4.38 -8.09
CA THR A 204 -5.10 4.06 -6.91
C THR A 204 -5.02 5.28 -6.02
N GLU A 205 -5.20 5.08 -4.71
CA GLU A 205 -4.96 6.07 -3.66
C GLU A 205 -3.48 6.44 -3.60
N VAL A 206 -3.18 7.74 -3.60
CA VAL A 206 -1.84 8.26 -3.35
C VAL A 206 -1.75 8.71 -1.91
N LEU A 207 -0.85 8.07 -1.18
CA LEU A 207 -0.62 8.36 0.24
C LEU A 207 0.58 9.29 0.45
N ALA A 208 1.58 9.25 -0.44
CA ALA A 208 2.70 10.20 -0.44
C ALA A 208 3.38 10.32 -1.81
N GLY A 209 4.06 11.45 -2.04
CA GLY A 209 4.92 11.71 -3.21
C GLY A 209 4.32 12.72 -4.20
N LEU A 210 3.01 12.69 -4.42
CA LEU A 210 2.29 13.68 -5.25
C LEU A 210 1.52 14.68 -4.38
N LYS A 211 1.30 15.86 -4.93
CA LYS A 211 0.36 16.86 -4.42
C LYS A 211 -0.77 17.08 -5.41
N GLN A 212 -1.89 17.63 -4.92
CA GLN A 212 -2.98 18.06 -5.79
C GLN A 212 -2.46 19.14 -6.76
N GLY A 213 -2.73 18.96 -8.06
CA GLY A 213 -2.28 19.86 -9.12
C GLY A 213 -1.05 19.39 -9.88
N ASP A 214 -0.34 18.36 -9.42
CA ASP A 214 0.78 17.78 -10.17
C ASP A 214 0.30 17.12 -11.47
N ALA A 215 0.94 17.46 -12.60
CA ALA A 215 0.65 16.87 -13.90
C ALA A 215 1.36 15.52 -14.04
N VAL A 216 0.60 14.42 -14.04
CA VAL A 216 1.12 13.05 -14.18
C VAL A 216 0.80 12.50 -15.56
N ILE A 217 1.76 11.81 -16.16
CA ILE A 217 1.62 11.21 -17.49
C ILE A 217 0.90 9.88 -17.39
N ILE A 218 -0.20 9.73 -18.15
CA ILE A 218 -1.01 8.50 -18.22
C ILE A 218 -0.77 7.70 -19.50
N GLY A 219 -0.09 8.27 -20.50
CA GLY A 219 0.20 7.65 -21.78
C GLY A 219 0.80 8.65 -22.78
N GLU A 220 1.42 8.12 -23.84
CA GLU A 220 1.87 8.89 -25.02
C GLU A 220 1.01 8.45 -26.21
N GLN A 221 0.45 9.41 -26.96
CA GLN A 221 -0.12 9.09 -28.27
C GLN A 221 1.00 9.12 -29.30
N GLN A 222 1.23 8.01 -29.99
CA GLN A 222 2.07 8.03 -31.18
C GLN A 222 1.34 8.84 -32.27
N PRO A 223 1.99 9.84 -32.88
CA PRO A 223 1.40 10.53 -34.02
C PRO A 223 1.13 9.49 -35.12
N THR A 224 -0.12 9.43 -35.57
CA THR A 224 -0.52 8.59 -36.69
C THR A 224 0.25 9.06 -37.94
N PRO A 225 0.85 8.14 -38.73
CA PRO A 225 1.60 8.51 -39.93
C PRO A 225 0.72 9.13 -41.01
#